data_AF-A0A167DWN3-F1
#
_entry.id   AF-A0A167DWN3-F1
#
_cell.length_a   1.000
_cell.length_b   1.000
_cell.length_c   1.000
_cell.angle_alpha   90.00
_cell.angle_beta   90.00
_cell.angle_gamma   90.00
#
_symmetry.space_group_name_H-M   'P 1'
#
loop_
_entity.id
_entity.type
_entity.pdbx_description
1 polymer ?
#
loop_
_entity_poly.entity_id
_entity_poly.type
_entity_poly.pdbx_seq_one_letter_code
_entity_poly.pdbx_strand_id
1 'polypeptide(L)'
;MEDDVIKVIYRHYATLYFVFIVDEQESELGILDLIQVFVESLDRCFENVCELDLVFGWQVLQTVLGEIIQGGMVIETSINKIVAAVDDANRAGGNGNSGGTDDSAISKAFSNATSALQAMTREGRIWPSR
;
A
#
# COMPACT_ATOMS: atom_id res chain seq x y z
N MET A 1 -5.21 32.34 -24.53
CA MET A 1 -5.17 31.30 -23.49
C MET A 1 -5.22 32.09 -22.22
N GLU A 2 -6.34 32.04 -21.49
CA GLU A 2 -6.34 32.48 -20.10
C GLU A 2 -5.20 31.68 -19.44
N ASP A 3 -4.25 32.36 -18.81
CA ASP A 3 -3.29 31.68 -17.95
C ASP A 3 -4.11 31.20 -16.75
N ASP A 4 -4.55 29.94 -16.78
CA ASP A 4 -5.26 29.35 -15.63
C ASP A 4 -4.35 29.51 -14.41
N VAL A 5 -4.84 30.27 -13.42
CA VAL A 5 -4.05 30.64 -12.24
C VAL A 5 -3.94 29.41 -11.34
N ILE A 6 -2.81 28.72 -11.45
CA ILE A 6 -2.53 27.54 -10.63
C ILE A 6 -2.08 27.96 -9.24
N LYS A 7 -2.66 27.34 -8.20
CA LYS A 7 -2.27 27.50 -6.80
C LYS A 7 -1.46 26.30 -6.32
N VAL A 8 -0.42 26.57 -5.52
CA VAL A 8 0.39 25.54 -4.86
C VAL A 8 0.12 25.59 -3.37
N ILE A 9 -0.39 24.48 -2.83
CA ILE A 9 -0.72 24.34 -1.42
C ILE A 9 0.19 23.26 -0.85
N TYR A 10 0.84 23.55 0.27
CA TYR A 10 1.74 22.60 0.89
C TYR A 10 1.66 22.61 2.40
N ARG A 11 2.06 21.50 3.02
CA ARG A 11 2.22 21.38 4.46
C ARG A 11 3.48 20.59 4.79
N HIS A 12 4.18 21.04 5.83
CA HIS A 12 5.40 20.43 6.32
C HIS A 12 5.10 19.49 7.50
N TYR A 13 5.56 18.23 7.41
CA TYR A 13 5.48 17.24 8.49
C TYR A 13 6.87 16.65 8.71
N ALA A 14 7.42 16.82 9.91
CA ALA A 14 8.77 16.38 10.29
C ALA A 14 9.87 16.83 9.30
N THR A 15 10.32 15.95 8.41
CA THR A 15 11.35 16.19 7.39
C THR A 15 10.78 16.24 5.96
N LEU A 16 9.46 16.13 5.80
CA LEU A 16 8.77 15.99 4.52
C LEU A 16 7.86 17.19 4.20
N TYR A 17 7.79 17.53 2.92
CA TYR A 17 6.82 18.47 2.37
C TYR A 17 5.80 17.73 1.51
N PHE A 18 4.53 17.89 1.85
CA PHE A 18 3.40 17.40 1.05
C PHE A 18 2.86 18.57 0.25
N VAL A 19 2.89 18.46 -1.08
CA VAL A 19 2.59 19.56 -2.00
C VAL A 19 1.50 19.13 -2.97
N PHE A 20 0.48 19.96 -3.09
CA PHE A 20 -0.65 19.79 -4.00
C PHE A 20 -0.71 21.00 -4.93
N ILE A 21 -0.92 20.73 -6.21
CA ILE A 21 -1.07 21.74 -7.25
C ILE A 21 -2.53 21.69 -7.68
N VAL A 22 -3.24 22.80 -7.50
CA VAL A 22 -4.69 22.89 -7.71
C VAL A 22 -5.06 24.13 -8.50
N ASP A 23 -6.27 24.13 -9.05
CA ASP A 23 -6.83 25.30 -9.72
C ASP A 23 -7.27 26.37 -8.71
N GLU A 24 -7.46 27.60 -9.16
CA GLU A 24 -7.91 28.73 -8.36
C GLU A 24 -9.29 28.50 -7.72
N GLN A 25 -10.12 27.67 -8.35
CA GLN A 25 -11.47 27.33 -7.89
C GLN A 25 -11.49 26.44 -6.63
N GLU A 26 -10.39 25.76 -6.33
CA GLU A 26 -10.31 24.87 -5.16
C GLU A 26 -10.09 25.66 -3.86
N SER A 27 -10.71 25.17 -2.79
CA SER A 27 -10.57 25.78 -1.47
C SER A 27 -9.25 25.39 -0.81
N GLU A 28 -8.45 26.38 -0.43
CA GLU A 28 -7.16 26.16 0.24
C GLU A 28 -7.30 25.31 1.51
N LEU A 29 -8.34 25.57 2.31
CA LEU A 29 -8.61 24.80 3.53
C LEU A 29 -9.04 23.36 3.23
N GLY A 30 -9.76 23.14 2.12
CA GLY A 30 -10.17 21.80 1.69
C GLY A 30 -8.97 20.94 1.30
N ILE A 31 -8.01 21.52 0.57
CA ILE A 31 -6.78 20.82 0.18
C ILE A 31 -5.87 20.59 1.40
N LEU A 32 -5.81 21.54 2.34
CA LEU A 32 -5.07 21.35 3.59
C LEU A 32 -5.65 20.23 4.46
N ASP A 33 -6.98 20.03 4.46
CA ASP A 33 -7.64 18.92 5.12
C ASP A 33 -7.39 17.59 4.37
N LEU A 34 -7.39 17.63 3.04
CA LEU A 34 -7.04 16.47 2.22
C LEU A 34 -5.60 15.99 2.46
N ILE A 35 -4.66 16.92 2.59
CA ILE A 35 -3.27 16.61 2.98
C ILE A 35 -3.22 15.96 4.36
N GLN A 36 -4.05 16.39 5.31
CA GLN A 36 -4.16 15.76 6.64
C GLN A 36 -4.66 14.32 6.54
N VAL A 37 -5.76 14.09 5.80
CA VAL A 37 -6.32 12.76 5.59
C VAL A 37 -5.30 11.83 4.91
N PHE A 38 -4.55 12.34 3.93
CA PHE A 38 -3.50 11.57 3.26
C PHE A 38 -2.39 11.14 4.23
N VAL A 39 -1.85 12.08 5.00
CA VAL A 39 -0.77 11.81 5.94
C VAL A 39 -1.22 10.88 7.07
N GLU A 40 -2.44 11.05 7.59
CA GLU A 40 -2.99 10.17 8.62
C GLU A 40 -3.28 8.76 8.08
N SER A 41 -3.71 8.64 6.83
CA SER A 41 -3.86 7.34 6.16
C SER A 41 -2.52 6.62 6.03
N LEU A 42 -1.46 7.35 5.66
CA LEU A 42 -0.10 6.80 5.59
C LEU A 42 0.42 6.35 6.96
N ASP A 43 0.23 7.16 8.00
CA ASP A 43 0.67 6.81 9.35
C ASP A 43 0.03 5.51 9.87
N ARG A 44 -1.23 5.26 9.51
CA ARG A 44 -1.92 4.00 9.85
C ARG A 44 -1.49 2.83 8.98
N CYS A 45 -1.29 3.02 7.68
CA CYS A 45 -0.86 1.94 6.78
C CYS A 45 0.56 1.44 7.08
N PHE A 46 1.44 2.31 7.60
CA PHE A 46 2.84 1.97 7.91
C PHE A 46 3.11 1.77 9.42
N GLU A 47 2.08 1.81 10.28
CA GLU A 47 2.20 1.66 11.74
C GLU A 47 3.30 2.55 12.37
N ASN A 48 3.14 3.88 12.30
CA ASN A 48 4.15 4.91 12.65
C ASN A 48 5.16 5.18 11.54
N VAL A 49 4.67 5.82 10.49
CA VAL A 49 5.43 6.08 9.26
C VAL A 49 6.64 6.99 9.49
N CYS A 50 7.77 6.65 8.87
CA CYS A 50 8.89 7.58 8.68
C CYS A 50 9.18 7.82 7.19
N GLU A 51 9.99 8.84 6.88
CA GLU A 51 10.36 9.19 5.51
C GLU A 51 10.99 8.03 4.73
N LEU A 52 11.73 7.16 5.41
CA LEU A 52 12.40 6.03 4.80
C LEU A 52 11.40 4.94 4.37
N ASP A 53 10.33 4.75 5.14
CA ASP A 53 9.25 3.81 4.82
C ASP A 53 8.52 4.24 3.55
N LEU A 54 8.32 5.55 3.35
CA LEU A 54 7.71 6.08 2.13
C LEU A 54 8.61 5.87 0.90
N VAL A 55 9.92 5.96 1.06
CA VAL A 55 10.89 5.73 -0.04
C VAL A 55 10.92 4.26 -0.44
N PHE A 56 10.95 3.34 0.52
CA PHE A 56 11.01 1.90 0.24
C PHE A 56 9.65 1.26 -0.04
N GLY A 57 8.56 1.85 0.49
CA GLY A 57 7.17 1.38 0.38
C GLY A 57 6.32 2.21 -0.58
N TRP A 58 6.91 2.80 -1.62
CA TRP A 58 6.20 3.72 -2.53
C TRP A 58 4.95 3.10 -3.20
N GLN A 59 4.89 1.76 -3.33
CA GLN A 59 3.73 1.07 -3.88
C GLN A 59 2.50 1.24 -2.98
N VAL A 60 2.68 1.11 -1.66
CA VAL A 60 1.59 1.32 -0.68
C VAL A 60 1.18 2.78 -0.67
N LEU A 61 2.15 3.70 -0.73
CA LEU A 61 1.90 5.14 -0.87
C LEU A 61 1.03 5.47 -2.09
N GLN A 62 1.32 4.86 -3.25
CA GLN A 62 0.52 5.06 -4.46
C GLN A 62 -0.88 4.47 -4.33
N THR A 63 -1.02 3.28 -3.74
CA THR A 63 -2.34 2.69 -3.48
C THR A 63 -3.17 3.60 -2.58
N VAL A 64 -2.60 4.07 -1.46
CA VAL A 64 -3.26 5.01 -0.55
C VAL A 64 -3.68 6.28 -1.29
N LEU A 65 -2.80 6.86 -2.12
CA LEU A 65 -3.14 8.05 -2.89
C LEU A 65 -4.27 7.79 -3.89
N GLY A 66 -4.28 6.62 -4.55
CA GLY A 66 -5.32 6.22 -5.50
C GLY A 66 -6.70 6.04 -4.87
N GLU A 67 -6.76 5.55 -3.62
CA GLU A 67 -8.01 5.46 -2.86
C GLU A 67 -8.57 6.84 -2.48
N ILE A 68 -7.69 7.83 -2.27
CA ILE A 68 -8.10 9.18 -1.88
C ILE A 68 -8.48 10.02 -3.11
N ILE A 69 -7.68 9.96 -4.19
CA ILE A 69 -7.81 10.85 -5.35
C ILE A 69 -7.64 10.06 -6.64
N GLN A 70 -8.60 10.23 -7.54
CA GLN A 70 -8.53 9.66 -8.88
C GLN A 70 -9.05 10.64 -9.92
N GLY A 71 -8.26 10.86 -10.98
CA GLY A 71 -8.64 11.78 -12.07
C GLY A 71 -8.83 13.23 -11.61
N GLY A 72 -8.16 13.66 -10.53
CA GLY A 72 -8.31 15.00 -9.96
C GLY A 72 -9.51 15.18 -9.03
N MET A 73 -10.32 14.13 -8.84
CA MET A 73 -11.47 14.13 -7.93
C MET A 73 -11.13 13.40 -6.63
N VAL A 74 -11.63 13.92 -5.51
CA VAL A 74 -11.56 13.23 -4.21
C VAL A 74 -12.61 12.13 -4.17
N ILE A 75 -12.19 10.90 -3.89
CA ILE A 75 -13.04 9.71 -3.90
C ILE A 75 -13.43 9.29 -2.49
N GLU A 76 -12.46 9.23 -1.57
CA GLU A 76 -12.68 8.83 -0.19
C GLU A 76 -11.89 9.71 0.77
N THR A 77 -12.53 10.04 1.90
CA THR A 77 -11.94 10.88 2.97
C THR A 77 -11.91 10.16 4.31
N SER A 78 -12.61 9.03 4.43
CA SER A 78 -12.60 8.22 5.64
C SER A 78 -11.35 7.35 5.69
N ILE A 79 -10.44 7.70 6.60
CA ILE A 79 -9.18 6.95 6.84
C ILE A 79 -9.44 5.46 7.07
N ASN A 80 -10.49 5.11 7.81
CA ASN A 80 -10.80 3.70 8.10
C ASN A 80 -11.12 2.89 6.83
N LYS A 81 -11.80 3.51 5.86
CA LYS A 81 -12.13 2.86 4.60
C LYS A 81 -10.92 2.79 3.67
N ILE A 82 -10.12 3.86 3.63
CA ILE A 82 -8.88 3.91 2.84
C ILE A 82 -7.94 2.79 3.30
N VAL A 83 -7.69 2.67 4.60
CA VAL A 83 -6.83 1.61 5.15
C VAL A 83 -7.38 0.22 4.83
N ALA A 84 -8.69 0.00 4.99
CA ALA A 84 -9.31 -1.29 4.66
C ALA A 84 -9.18 -1.65 3.17
N ALA A 85 -9.36 -0.68 2.26
CA ALA A 85 -9.20 -0.88 0.82
C ALA A 85 -7.75 -1.20 0.45
N VAL A 86 -6.79 -0.51 1.07
CA VAL A 86 -5.35 -0.77 0.89
C VAL A 86 -4.97 -2.16 1.39
N ASP A 87 -5.50 -2.60 2.53
CA ASP A 87 -5.30 -3.96 3.05
C ASP A 87 -5.84 -5.03 2.10
N ASP A 88 -7.03 -4.81 1.54
CA ASP A 88 -7.63 -5.74 0.57
C ASP A 88 -6.85 -5.75 -0.76
N ALA A 89 -6.35 -4.60 -1.22
CA ALA A 89 -5.48 -4.50 -2.38
C ALA A 89 -4.14 -5.24 -2.16
N ASN A 90 -3.56 -5.11 -0.97
CA ASN A 90 -2.34 -5.82 -0.58
C ASN A 90 -2.55 -7.35 -0.54
N ARG A 91 -3.71 -7.80 -0.05
CA ARG A 91 -4.10 -9.23 -0.07
C ARG A 91 -4.30 -9.76 -1.49
N ALA A 92 -4.86 -8.95 -2.39
CA ALA A 92 -5.07 -9.35 -3.78
C ALA A 92 -3.76 -9.40 -4.59
N GLY A 93 -2.79 -8.54 -4.29
CA GLY A 93 -1.45 -8.55 -4.88
C GLY A 93 -0.52 -9.63 -4.29
N GLY A 94 -0.74 -10.01 -3.04
CA GLY A 94 -0.06 -11.09 -2.33
C GLY A 94 -0.76 -12.42 -2.53
N ASN A 95 -0.51 -13.08 -3.66
CA ASN A 95 -0.86 -14.47 -3.93
C ASN A 95 -2.37 -14.73 -4.14
N GLY A 96 -2.73 -15.16 -5.35
CA GLY A 96 -3.92 -15.97 -5.55
C GLY A 96 -3.79 -17.27 -4.78
N ASN A 97 -4.11 -17.26 -3.49
CA ASN A 97 -4.60 -18.41 -2.73
C ASN A 97 -5.04 -17.97 -1.33
N SER A 98 -6.35 -17.81 -1.13
CA SER A 98 -7.10 -18.44 -0.03
C SER A 98 -8.57 -18.03 -0.14
N GLY A 99 -9.33 -18.83 -0.88
CA GLY A 99 -10.75 -18.99 -0.58
C GLY A 99 -10.88 -19.69 0.77
N GLY A 100 -11.55 -19.04 1.72
CA GLY A 100 -11.97 -19.64 2.97
C GLY A 100 -13.22 -20.51 2.75
N THR A 101 -13.00 -21.75 2.30
CA THR A 101 -13.75 -22.93 2.74
C THR A 101 -12.74 -24.08 2.90
N ASP A 102 -12.53 -24.51 4.15
CA ASP A 102 -11.98 -25.79 4.61
C ASP A 102 -10.44 -25.94 4.83
N ASP A 103 -9.94 -25.33 5.92
CA ASP A 103 -8.54 -25.33 6.39
C ASP A 103 -7.91 -26.68 6.81
N SER A 104 -8.64 -27.81 6.77
CA SER A 104 -8.11 -29.10 7.27
C SER A 104 -7.40 -29.95 6.20
N ALA A 105 -7.66 -29.72 4.92
CA ALA A 105 -7.10 -30.52 3.84
C ALA A 105 -5.70 -30.04 3.40
N ILE A 106 -5.50 -28.72 3.36
CA ILE A 106 -4.30 -28.07 2.83
C ILE A 106 -3.10 -28.25 3.77
N SER A 107 -3.34 -28.17 5.08
CA SER A 107 -2.34 -28.41 6.13
C SER A 107 -1.82 -29.87 6.14
N LYS A 108 -2.71 -30.84 5.86
CA LYS A 108 -2.34 -32.26 5.71
C LYS A 108 -1.56 -32.51 4.41
N ALA A 109 -1.95 -31.86 3.31
CA ALA A 109 -1.24 -31.96 2.04
C ALA A 109 0.20 -31.40 2.14
N PHE A 110 0.38 -30.25 2.81
CA PHE A 110 1.69 -29.65 2.99
C PHE A 110 2.59 -30.49 3.90
N SER A 111 2.08 -30.98 5.05
CA SER A 111 2.85 -31.84 5.96
C SER A 111 3.31 -33.16 5.29
N ASN A 112 2.48 -33.73 4.44
CA ASN A 112 2.82 -34.92 3.65
C ASN A 112 3.85 -34.61 2.54
N ALA A 113 3.76 -33.43 1.91
CA ALA A 113 4.73 -33.00 0.90
C ALA A 113 6.12 -32.69 1.51
N THR A 114 6.17 -32.12 2.71
CA THR A 114 7.45 -31.83 3.40
C THR A 114 8.18 -33.12 3.80
N SER A 115 7.45 -34.12 4.28
CA SER A 115 8.04 -35.42 4.64
C SER A 115 8.50 -36.22 3.42
N ALA A 116 7.78 -36.13 2.29
CA ALA A 116 8.24 -36.69 1.03
C ALA A 116 9.52 -36.00 0.52
N LEU A 117 9.60 -34.66 0.52
CA LEU A 117 10.80 -33.93 0.07
C LEU A 117 12.02 -34.20 0.96
N GLN A 118 11.79 -34.35 2.27
CA GLN A 118 12.85 -34.65 3.22
C GLN A 118 13.35 -36.11 3.10
N ALA A 119 12.50 -37.03 2.62
CA ALA A 119 12.92 -38.39 2.25
C ALA A 119 13.77 -38.42 0.97
N MET A 120 13.53 -37.51 0.02
CA MET A 120 14.31 -37.38 -1.23
C MET A 120 15.72 -36.80 -1.00
N THR A 121 15.93 -36.05 0.09
CA THR A 121 17.20 -35.36 0.38
C THR A 121 18.21 -36.26 1.12
N ARG A 122 17.84 -37.53 1.41
CA ARG A 122 18.75 -38.52 2.03
C ARG A 122 19.53 -39.38 1.02
N GLU A 123 19.31 -39.21 -0.27
CA GLU A 123 20.13 -39.84 -1.31
C GLU A 123 20.92 -38.77 -2.06
N GLY A 124 22.06 -38.40 -1.47
CA GLY A 124 22.90 -37.29 -1.92
C GLY A 124 23.53 -37.48 -3.29
N ARG A 125 23.17 -36.62 -4.25
CA ARG A 125 23.96 -36.31 -5.45
C ARG A 125 23.47 -35.03 -6.14
N ILE A 126 23.80 -33.83 -5.64
CA ILE A 126 23.58 -32.58 -6.41
C ILE A 126 24.79 -31.62 -6.46
N TRP A 127 25.87 -31.80 -5.68
CA TRP A 127 27.08 -31.00 -5.90
C TRP A 127 28.35 -31.84 -5.92
N PRO A 128 29.14 -31.71 -6.98
CA PRO A 128 30.58 -31.67 -6.84
C PRO A 128 31.15 -30.38 -7.45
N SER A 129 31.99 -29.71 -6.67
CA SER A 129 32.91 -28.67 -7.10
C SER A 129 33.76 -29.16 -8.29
N ARG A 130 33.48 -28.65 -9.49
CA ARG A 130 34.43 -28.45 -10.61
C ARG A 130 33.85 -27.52 -11.66
#